data_AF-A0A0R2FMG6-F1
#
_entry.id   AF-A0A0R2FMG6-F1
#
_cell.length_a   1.000
_cell.length_b   1.000
_cell.length_c   1.000
_cell.angle_alpha   90.00
_cell.angle_beta   90.00
_cell.angle_gamma   90.00
#
_symmetry.space_group_name_H-M   'P 1'
#
loop_
_entity.id
_entity.type
_entity.pdbx_description
1 polymer ?
#
loop_
_entity_poly.entity_id
_entity_poly.type
_entity_poly.pdbx_seq_one_letter_code
_entity_poly.pdbx_strand_id
1 'polypeptide(L)'
;MRFLERAVASLLYHRKFALGIVLWSFLFLSGTLYLSTMIVLERQSLNQLDSRFYQLPTQTHQHAVQLLGPMQKVHRQLIQHYEFGLLLFIGICALVFLLFIAIYLRSRRKEFRIYRFAGKSNAFIGRQFMGETLLTFVLAFIFFFLLTLLFSKSLLSMFQNLNQQAFMQALNQINISRTNFNRLLREIFQARLTPFNGNTLLFGPGQDPDQFFQFPSLLATYGGLGGLFIAAASWCSAWLASRIWQHSIQKRG
;
A
#
# COMPACT_ATOMS: atom_id res chain seq x y z
N MET A 1 16.50 -2.38 -34.41
CA MET A 1 16.56 -2.80 -33.00
C MET A 1 15.15 -2.90 -32.45
N ARG A 2 14.79 -4.04 -31.90
CA ARG A 2 13.45 -4.27 -31.32
C ARG A 2 13.32 -3.40 -30.05
N PHE A 3 12.13 -2.85 -29.81
CA PHE A 3 11.88 -1.92 -28.70
C PHE A 3 12.35 -2.46 -27.34
N LEU A 4 12.18 -3.77 -27.11
CA LEU A 4 12.61 -4.48 -25.90
C LEU A 4 14.14 -4.55 -25.73
N GLU A 5 14.90 -4.84 -26.78
CA GLU A 5 16.37 -4.88 -26.72
C GLU A 5 16.94 -3.55 -26.25
N ARG A 6 16.32 -2.46 -26.70
CA ARG A 6 16.73 -1.10 -26.34
C ARG A 6 16.35 -0.73 -24.90
N ALA A 7 15.20 -1.20 -24.41
CA ALA A 7 14.82 -1.03 -23.01
C ALA A 7 15.78 -1.77 -22.07
N VAL A 8 16.15 -3.00 -22.40
CA VAL A 8 17.11 -3.82 -21.62
C VAL A 8 18.52 -3.21 -21.66
N ALA A 9 18.99 -2.78 -22.83
CA ALA A 9 20.28 -2.11 -22.96
C ALA A 9 20.33 -0.79 -22.17
N SER A 10 19.24 -0.01 -22.20
CA SER A 10 19.11 1.23 -21.42
C SER A 10 19.17 0.96 -19.91
N LEU A 11 18.55 -0.14 -19.45
CA LEU A 11 18.56 -0.55 -18.05
C LEU A 11 19.98 -0.85 -17.54
N LEU A 12 20.81 -1.50 -18.37
CA LEU A 12 22.22 -1.75 -18.06
C LEU A 12 23.09 -0.48 -18.08
N TYR A 13 22.74 0.50 -18.91
CA TYR A 13 23.46 1.77 -19.03
C TYR A 13 23.09 2.75 -17.91
N HIS A 14 21.85 2.71 -17.42
CA HIS A 14 21.32 3.60 -16.40
C HIS A 14 21.02 2.91 -15.07
N ARG A 15 21.94 2.04 -14.61
CA ARG A 15 21.75 1.21 -13.40
C ARG A 15 21.34 2.00 -12.17
N LYS A 16 21.92 3.19 -11.94
CA LYS A 16 21.57 4.04 -10.79
C LYS A 16 20.11 4.50 -10.81
N PHE A 17 19.57 4.77 -11.99
CA PHE A 17 18.17 5.14 -12.16
C PHE A 17 17.25 3.94 -12.01
N ALA A 18 17.62 2.81 -12.61
CA ALA A 18 16.89 1.56 -12.45
C ALA A 18 16.80 1.17 -10.96
N LEU A 19 17.92 1.26 -10.23
CA LEU A 19 17.98 1.04 -8.78
C LEU A 19 17.06 2.01 -8.02
N GLY A 20 17.03 3.29 -8.41
CA GLY A 20 16.10 4.27 -7.82
C GLY A 20 14.63 3.90 -8.02
N ILE A 21 14.25 3.42 -9.21
CA ILE A 21 12.90 2.92 -9.47
C ILE A 21 12.61 1.67 -8.63
N VAL A 22 13.55 0.72 -8.56
CA VAL A 22 13.39 -0.49 -7.74
C VAL A 22 13.16 -0.13 -6.28
N LEU A 23 14.00 0.75 -5.70
CA LEU A 23 13.87 1.19 -4.31
C LEU A 23 12.53 1.90 -4.05
N TRP A 24 12.13 2.80 -4.95
CA TRP A 24 10.84 3.47 -4.86
C TRP A 24 9.68 2.47 -4.94
N SER A 25 9.77 1.49 -5.85
CA SER A 25 8.75 0.45 -6.03
C SER A 25 8.61 -0.39 -4.77
N PHE A 26 9.72 -0.78 -4.16
CA PHE A 26 9.75 -1.53 -2.91
C PHE A 26 9.11 -0.74 -1.77
N LEU A 27 9.46 0.53 -1.62
CA LEU A 27 8.88 1.41 -0.61
C LEU A 27 7.37 1.59 -0.82
N PHE A 28 6.95 1.86 -2.06
CA PHE A 28 5.55 2.03 -2.41
C PHE A 28 4.74 0.75 -2.14
N LEU A 29 5.21 -0.41 -2.62
CA LEU A 29 4.53 -1.69 -2.46
C LEU A 29 4.47 -2.12 -1.00
N SER A 30 5.57 -1.99 -0.24
CA SER A 30 5.59 -2.35 1.18
C SER A 30 4.65 -1.48 2.03
N GLY A 31 4.67 -0.16 1.84
CA GLY A 31 3.82 0.75 2.60
C GLY A 31 2.34 0.60 2.25
N THR A 32 2.00 0.45 0.96
CA THR A 32 0.62 0.20 0.54
C THR A 32 0.12 -1.16 1.00
N LEU A 33 0.96 -2.20 0.94
CA LEU A 33 0.64 -3.53 1.47
C LEU A 33 0.36 -3.48 2.98
N TYR A 34 1.23 -2.83 3.76
CA TYR A 34 1.07 -2.70 5.21
C TYR A 34 -0.25 -2.01 5.57
N LEU A 35 -0.49 -0.81 5.04
CA LEU A 35 -1.67 -0.01 5.38
C LEU A 35 -2.97 -0.68 4.90
N SER A 36 -2.98 -1.25 3.70
CA SER A 36 -4.15 -1.96 3.19
C SER A 36 -4.44 -3.23 4.00
N THR A 37 -3.40 -3.95 4.43
CA THR A 37 -3.59 -5.12 5.30
C THR A 37 -4.18 -4.72 6.66
N MET A 38 -3.70 -3.62 7.26
CA MET A 38 -4.27 -3.10 8.51
C MET A 38 -5.76 -2.74 8.37
N ILE A 39 -6.15 -2.05 7.28
CA ILE A 39 -7.55 -1.73 6.99
C ILE A 39 -8.40 -3.00 6.90
N VAL A 40 -7.90 -4.02 6.21
CA VAL A 40 -8.58 -5.31 6.05
C VAL A 40 -8.74 -6.01 7.40
N LEU A 41 -7.69 -6.08 8.22
CA LEU A 41 -7.73 -6.69 9.55
C LEU A 41 -8.77 -5.99 10.45
N GLU A 42 -8.77 -4.66 10.50
CA GLU A 42 -9.72 -3.89 11.30
C GLU A 42 -11.17 -4.07 10.83
N ARG A 43 -11.41 -4.08 9.51
CA ARG A 43 -12.75 -4.31 8.95
C ARG A 43 -13.24 -5.72 9.24
N GLN A 44 -12.36 -6.72 9.18
CA GLN A 44 -12.70 -8.09 9.53
C GLN A 44 -13.06 -8.21 11.01
N SER A 45 -12.24 -7.64 11.91
CA SER A 45 -12.51 -7.62 13.35
C SER A 45 -13.83 -6.92 13.66
N LEU A 46 -14.11 -5.78 13.03
CA LEU A 46 -15.38 -5.05 13.19
C LEU A 46 -16.58 -5.88 12.73
N ASN A 47 -16.52 -6.49 11.54
CA ASN A 47 -17.60 -7.33 11.01
C ASN A 47 -17.85 -8.56 11.91
N GLN A 48 -16.79 -9.15 12.45
CA GLN A 48 -16.91 -10.28 13.36
C GLN A 48 -17.51 -9.87 14.70
N LEU A 49 -17.08 -8.73 15.25
CA LEU A 49 -17.63 -8.15 16.48
C LEU A 49 -19.13 -7.87 16.33
N ASP A 50 -19.54 -7.29 15.19
CA ASP A 50 -20.96 -7.07 14.86
C ASP A 50 -21.72 -8.40 14.76
N SER A 51 -21.17 -9.40 14.05
CA SER A 51 -21.84 -10.71 13.90
C SER A 51 -22.01 -11.46 15.23
N ARG A 52 -21.04 -11.36 16.13
CA ARG A 52 -21.04 -12.03 17.44
C ARG A 52 -21.91 -11.30 18.45
N PHE A 53 -22.10 -9.99 18.30
CA PHE A 53 -23.05 -9.23 19.11
C PHE A 53 -24.47 -9.78 18.97
N TYR A 54 -24.93 -10.03 17.74
CA TYR A 54 -26.26 -10.58 17.50
C TYR A 54 -26.43 -12.03 17.98
N GLN A 55 -25.33 -12.72 18.28
CA GLN A 55 -25.35 -14.06 18.89
C GLN A 55 -25.43 -13.99 20.43
N LEU A 56 -25.31 -12.80 21.03
CA LEU A 56 -25.42 -12.65 22.47
C LEU A 56 -26.89 -12.69 22.91
N PRO A 57 -27.21 -13.35 24.04
CA PRO A 57 -28.55 -13.37 24.60
C PRO A 57 -29.05 -11.98 24.99
N THR A 58 -30.36 -11.76 24.90
CA THR A 58 -31.00 -10.46 25.16
C THR A 58 -30.74 -9.87 26.55
N GLN A 59 -30.54 -10.73 27.55
CA GLN A 59 -30.24 -10.35 28.93
C GLN A 59 -28.84 -9.74 29.11
N THR A 60 -27.90 -10.03 28.19
CA THR A 60 -26.50 -9.56 28.25
C THR A 60 -26.29 -8.28 27.46
N HIS A 61 -27.28 -7.86 26.66
CA HIS A 61 -27.16 -6.70 25.77
C HIS A 61 -26.85 -5.40 26.52
N GLN A 62 -27.37 -5.16 27.73
CA GLN A 62 -27.11 -3.89 28.43
C GLN A 62 -25.61 -3.72 28.79
N HIS A 63 -24.96 -4.77 29.30
CA HIS A 63 -23.52 -4.76 29.59
C HIS A 63 -22.67 -4.89 28.32
N ALA A 64 -23.14 -5.67 27.34
CA ALA A 64 -22.46 -5.81 26.06
C ALA A 64 -22.46 -4.50 25.27
N VAL A 65 -23.56 -3.74 25.21
CA VAL A 65 -23.65 -2.44 24.53
C VAL A 65 -22.70 -1.42 25.12
N GLN A 66 -22.50 -1.42 26.45
CA GLN A 66 -21.56 -0.52 27.13
C GLN A 66 -20.09 -0.79 26.75
N LEU A 67 -19.75 -2.02 26.37
CA LEU A 67 -18.41 -2.39 25.88
C LEU A 67 -18.29 -2.30 24.35
N LEU A 68 -19.33 -2.68 23.62
CA LEU A 68 -19.31 -2.75 22.15
C LEU A 68 -19.26 -1.38 21.49
N GLY A 69 -20.00 -0.39 22.00
CA GLY A 69 -19.98 0.96 21.44
C GLY A 69 -18.56 1.54 21.39
N PRO A 70 -17.82 1.51 22.51
CA PRO A 70 -16.41 1.89 22.53
C PRO A 70 -15.51 1.06 21.61
N MET A 71 -15.66 -0.28 21.57
CA MET A 71 -14.84 -1.15 20.69
C MET A 71 -15.08 -0.87 19.21
N GLN A 72 -16.35 -0.76 18.78
CA GLN A 72 -16.71 -0.39 17.41
C GLN A 72 -16.15 0.99 17.05
N LYS A 73 -16.18 1.94 17.98
CA LYS A 73 -15.61 3.27 17.78
C LYS A 73 -14.09 3.20 17.57
N VAL A 74 -13.36 2.39 18.35
CA VAL A 74 -11.91 2.19 18.17
C VAL A 74 -11.61 1.61 16.79
N HIS A 75 -12.24 0.49 16.41
CA HIS A 75 -12.02 -0.12 15.09
C HIS A 75 -12.32 0.85 13.95
N ARG A 76 -13.45 1.58 14.00
CA ARG A 76 -13.79 2.60 12.99
C ARG A 76 -12.78 3.75 12.95
N GLN A 77 -12.30 4.21 14.10
CA GLN A 77 -11.30 5.26 14.18
C GLN A 77 -9.95 4.79 13.59
N LEU A 78 -9.55 3.55 13.84
CA LEU A 78 -8.33 2.96 13.27
C LEU A 78 -8.46 2.78 11.74
N ILE A 79 -9.61 2.30 11.25
CA ILE A 79 -9.88 2.21 9.81
C ILE A 79 -9.71 3.58 9.15
N GLN A 80 -10.35 4.62 9.69
CA GLN A 80 -10.24 5.98 9.15
C GLN A 80 -8.79 6.49 9.20
N HIS A 81 -8.07 6.20 10.27
CA HIS A 81 -6.66 6.60 10.40
C HIS A 81 -5.77 5.90 9.35
N TYR A 82 -5.94 4.60 9.13
CA TYR A 82 -5.19 3.86 8.11
C TYR A 82 -5.58 4.25 6.69
N GLU A 83 -6.86 4.51 6.41
CA GLU A 83 -7.33 5.00 5.11
C GLU A 83 -6.74 6.38 4.78
N PHE A 84 -6.79 7.30 5.74
CA PHE A 84 -6.16 8.61 5.59
C PHE A 84 -4.64 8.48 5.41
N GLY A 85 -4.01 7.65 6.23
CA GLY A 85 -2.58 7.34 6.13
C GLY A 85 -2.20 6.76 4.77
N LEU A 86 -3.03 5.88 4.21
CA LEU A 86 -2.82 5.29 2.89
C LEU A 86 -2.87 6.34 1.78
N LEU A 87 -3.91 7.19 1.78
CA LEU A 87 -4.03 8.27 0.80
C LEU A 87 -2.85 9.24 0.88
N LEU A 88 -2.47 9.64 2.09
CA LEU A 88 -1.34 10.52 2.34
C LEU A 88 -0.03 9.87 1.87
N PHE A 89 0.18 8.59 2.19
CA PHE A 89 1.36 7.84 1.77
C PHE A 89 1.47 7.73 0.25
N ILE A 90 0.37 7.41 -0.44
CA ILE A 90 0.31 7.38 -1.90
C ILE A 90 0.64 8.76 -2.48
N GLY A 91 0.05 9.83 -1.92
CA GLY A 91 0.31 11.21 -2.34
C GLY A 91 1.79 11.60 -2.20
N ILE A 92 2.42 11.29 -1.07
CA ILE A 92 3.86 11.52 -0.86
C ILE A 92 4.69 10.71 -1.85
N CYS A 93 4.41 9.42 -2.01
CA CYS A 93 5.15 8.57 -2.96
C CYS A 93 5.06 9.10 -4.39
N ALA A 94 3.87 9.56 -4.81
CA ALA A 94 3.64 10.16 -6.12
C ALA A 94 4.46 11.43 -6.33
N LEU A 95 4.47 12.34 -5.34
CA LEU A 95 5.27 13.58 -5.40
C LEU A 95 6.78 13.30 -5.46
N VAL A 96 7.26 12.38 -4.62
CA VAL A 96 8.67 11.96 -4.61
C VAL A 96 9.06 11.35 -5.95
N PHE A 97 8.19 10.53 -6.54
CA PHE A 97 8.43 9.93 -7.85
C PHE A 97 8.51 10.97 -8.97
N LEU A 98 7.59 11.94 -8.99
CA LEU A 98 7.60 13.02 -9.97
C LEU A 98 8.87 13.87 -9.87
N LEU A 99 9.30 14.19 -8.64
CA LEU A 99 10.55 14.91 -8.39
C LEU A 99 11.75 14.10 -8.87
N PHE A 100 11.79 12.80 -8.56
CA PHE A 100 12.85 11.89 -9.01
C PHE A 100 12.93 11.82 -10.54
N ILE A 101 11.79 11.66 -11.23
CA ILE A 101 11.74 11.68 -12.70
C ILE A 101 12.21 13.03 -13.26
N ALA A 102 11.78 14.15 -12.68
CA ALA A 102 12.15 15.48 -13.17
C ALA A 102 13.67 15.71 -13.10
N ILE A 103 14.30 15.33 -11.98
CA ILE A 103 15.76 15.37 -11.82
C ILE A 103 16.44 14.47 -12.84
N TYR A 104 15.94 13.25 -13.02
CA TYR A 104 16.55 12.30 -13.92
C TYR A 104 16.45 12.72 -15.39
N LEU A 105 15.30 13.22 -15.81
CA LEU A 105 15.11 13.78 -17.16
C LEU A 105 16.09 14.92 -17.41
N ARG A 106 16.32 15.81 -16.43
CA ARG A 106 17.31 16.89 -16.56
C ARG A 106 18.72 16.35 -16.85
N SER A 107 19.10 15.23 -16.23
CA SER A 107 20.37 14.55 -16.51
C SER A 107 20.44 13.99 -17.94
N ARG A 108 19.32 13.47 -18.47
CA ARG A 108 19.23 12.93 -19.85
C ARG A 108 18.96 13.96 -20.95
N ARG A 109 19.01 15.27 -20.63
CA ARG A 109 18.74 16.35 -21.60
C ARG A 109 19.61 16.30 -22.86
N LYS A 110 20.85 15.82 -22.76
CA LYS A 110 21.76 15.68 -23.92
C LYS A 110 21.30 14.55 -24.85
N GLU A 111 20.93 13.41 -24.29
CA GLU A 111 20.47 12.24 -25.04
C GLU A 111 19.16 12.54 -25.80
N PHE A 112 18.21 13.21 -25.15
CA PHE A 112 16.96 13.56 -25.80
C PHE A 112 17.14 14.59 -26.92
N ARG A 113 18.13 15.47 -26.80
CA ARG A 113 18.52 16.37 -27.92
C ARG A 113 19.06 15.58 -29.11
N ILE A 114 19.90 14.57 -28.89
CA ILE A 114 20.43 13.71 -29.97
C ILE A 114 19.27 12.98 -30.67
N TYR A 115 18.31 12.43 -29.92
CA TYR A 115 17.13 11.80 -30.54
C TYR A 115 16.30 12.75 -31.40
N ARG A 116 16.22 14.03 -31.00
CA ARG A 116 15.54 15.05 -31.80
C ARG A 116 16.32 15.41 -33.07
N PHE A 117 17.65 15.53 -33.00
CA PHE A 117 18.48 15.71 -34.19
C PHE A 117 18.36 14.54 -35.17
N ALA A 118 18.16 13.32 -34.65
CA ALA A 118 17.85 12.14 -35.45
C ALA A 118 16.38 12.08 -35.96
N GLY A 119 15.61 13.16 -35.86
CA GLY A 119 14.24 13.26 -36.39
C GLY A 119 13.16 12.54 -35.58
N LYS A 120 13.45 12.04 -34.38
CA LYS A 120 12.46 11.29 -33.58
C LYS A 120 11.40 12.20 -32.98
N SER A 121 10.13 11.78 -33.03
CA SER A 121 9.01 12.52 -32.45
C SER A 121 9.04 12.51 -30.91
N ASN A 122 8.45 13.55 -30.29
CA ASN A 122 8.35 13.66 -28.82
C ASN A 122 7.57 12.48 -28.21
N ALA A 123 6.54 12.00 -28.91
CA ALA A 123 5.77 10.83 -28.50
C ALA A 123 6.60 9.54 -28.54
N PHE A 124 7.55 9.41 -29.47
CA PHE A 124 8.46 8.28 -29.51
C PHE A 124 9.42 8.28 -28.30
N ILE A 125 10.00 9.44 -27.96
CA ILE A 125 10.87 9.60 -26.79
C ILE A 125 10.09 9.25 -25.50
N GLY A 126 8.86 9.76 -25.38
CA GLY A 126 7.99 9.47 -24.25
C GLY A 126 7.66 7.98 -24.09
N ARG A 127 7.29 7.30 -25.17
CA ARG A 127 7.01 5.85 -25.15
C ARG A 127 8.24 5.02 -24.81
N GLN A 128 9.41 5.39 -25.31
CA GLN A 128 10.65 4.71 -24.96
C GLN A 128 10.95 4.85 -23.45
N PHE A 129 10.85 6.07 -22.92
CA PHE A 129 11.09 6.32 -21.50
C PHE A 129 10.07 5.59 -20.61
N MET A 130 8.79 5.62 -20.98
CA MET A 130 7.73 4.84 -20.34
C MET A 130 8.03 3.35 -20.33
N GLY A 131 8.49 2.78 -21.46
CA GLY A 131 8.85 1.37 -21.54
C GLY A 131 10.01 0.99 -20.62
N GLU A 132 11.03 1.85 -20.54
CA GLU A 132 12.18 1.65 -19.65
C GLU A 132 11.77 1.64 -18.17
N THR A 133 10.94 2.60 -17.75
CA THR A 133 10.49 2.70 -16.35
C THR A 133 9.48 1.61 -15.99
N LEU A 134 8.53 1.31 -16.88
CA LEU A 134 7.53 0.27 -16.67
C LEU A 134 8.19 -1.11 -16.58
N LEU A 135 9.14 -1.43 -17.48
CA LEU A 135 9.84 -2.72 -17.44
C LEU A 135 10.62 -2.88 -16.12
N THR A 136 11.30 -1.82 -15.68
CA THR A 136 12.01 -1.82 -14.38
C THR A 136 11.04 -2.05 -13.22
N PHE A 137 9.88 -1.37 -13.23
CA PHE A 137 8.85 -1.55 -12.23
C PHE A 137 8.28 -2.97 -12.22
N VAL A 138 7.97 -3.54 -13.39
CA VAL A 138 7.42 -4.90 -13.49
C VAL A 138 8.40 -5.92 -12.93
N LEU A 139 9.70 -5.80 -13.25
CA LEU A 139 10.72 -6.67 -12.67
C LEU A 139 10.81 -6.53 -11.15
N ALA A 140 10.78 -5.28 -10.64
CA ALA A 140 10.78 -5.01 -9.21
C ALA A 140 9.52 -5.58 -8.52
N PHE A 141 8.36 -5.43 -9.16
CA PHE A 141 7.07 -5.93 -8.68
C PHE A 141 7.05 -7.45 -8.61
N ILE A 142 7.49 -8.16 -9.67
CA ILE A 142 7.58 -9.62 -9.67
C ILE A 142 8.49 -10.09 -8.54
N PHE A 143 9.66 -9.46 -8.38
CA PHE A 143 10.59 -9.82 -7.32
C PHE A 143 10.01 -9.56 -5.93
N PHE A 144 9.37 -8.40 -5.70
CA PHE A 144 8.69 -8.07 -4.45
C PHE A 144 7.51 -9.01 -4.16
N PHE A 145 6.75 -9.37 -5.18
CA PHE A 145 5.62 -10.29 -5.09
C PHE A 145 6.08 -11.67 -4.64
N LEU A 146 7.13 -12.23 -5.27
CA LEU A 146 7.72 -13.51 -4.87
C LEU A 146 8.26 -13.46 -3.44
N LEU A 147 8.93 -12.37 -3.05
CA LEU A 147 9.43 -12.18 -1.70
C LEU A 147 8.27 -12.15 -0.69
N THR A 148 7.20 -11.43 -1.00
CA THR A 148 6.01 -11.36 -0.13
C THR A 148 5.34 -12.72 0.00
N LEU A 149 5.24 -13.49 -1.09
CA LEU A 149 4.71 -14.85 -1.04
C LEU A 149 5.57 -15.76 -0.16
N LEU A 150 6.90 -15.65 -0.24
CA LEU A 150 7.82 -16.47 0.55
C LEU A 150 7.71 -16.18 2.06
N PHE A 151 7.53 -14.91 2.45
CA PHE A 151 7.49 -14.47 3.85
C PHE A 151 6.09 -14.14 4.37
N SER A 152 5.06 -14.47 3.61
CA SER A 152 3.66 -14.13 3.88
C SER A 152 3.15 -14.54 5.27
N LYS A 153 3.45 -15.76 5.75
CA LYS A 153 3.10 -16.19 7.12
C LYS A 153 3.72 -15.29 8.19
N SER A 154 5.01 -15.01 8.05
CA SER A 154 5.75 -14.16 8.99
C SER A 154 5.24 -12.72 8.95
N LEU A 155 5.03 -12.17 7.75
CA LEU A 155 4.49 -10.82 7.57
C LEU A 155 3.10 -10.68 8.19
N LEU A 156 2.22 -11.65 7.96
CA LEU A 156 0.88 -11.65 8.53
C LEU A 156 0.90 -11.68 10.06
N SER A 157 1.72 -12.56 10.66
CA SER A 157 1.86 -12.61 12.12
C SER A 157 2.41 -11.30 12.70
N MET A 158 3.38 -10.68 12.02
CA MET A 158 3.93 -9.39 12.41
C MET A 158 2.86 -8.30 12.33
N PHE A 159 2.09 -8.27 11.25
CA PHE A 159 1.01 -7.31 11.04
C PHE A 159 -0.11 -7.47 12.06
N GLN A 160 -0.52 -8.69 12.39
CA GLN A 160 -1.49 -8.94 13.45
C GLN A 160 -0.98 -8.44 14.81
N ASN A 161 0.27 -8.71 15.16
CA ASN A 161 0.85 -8.24 16.43
C ASN A 161 0.87 -6.70 16.50
N LEU A 162 1.27 -6.02 15.43
CA LEU A 162 1.25 -4.56 15.35
C LEU A 162 -0.17 -4.01 15.43
N ASN A 163 -1.12 -4.65 14.76
CA ASN A 163 -2.52 -4.27 14.79
C ASN A 163 -3.11 -4.39 16.21
N GLN A 164 -2.86 -5.51 16.90
CA GLN A 164 -3.28 -5.72 18.29
C GLN A 164 -2.68 -4.67 19.24
N GLN A 165 -1.40 -4.32 19.06
CA GLN A 165 -0.76 -3.28 19.86
C GLN A 165 -1.41 -1.91 19.63
N ALA A 166 -1.64 -1.53 18.38
CA ALA A 166 -2.30 -0.27 18.02
C ALA A 166 -3.72 -0.20 18.58
N PHE A 167 -4.49 -1.29 18.47
CA PHE A 167 -5.82 -1.41 19.05
C PHE A 167 -5.82 -1.25 20.56
N MET A 168 -4.95 -1.99 21.26
CA MET A 168 -4.84 -1.89 22.71
C MET A 168 -4.42 -0.50 23.17
N GLN A 169 -3.58 0.20 22.42
CA GLN A 169 -3.19 1.57 22.70
C GLN A 169 -4.37 2.54 22.53
N ALA A 170 -5.10 2.44 21.42
CA ALA A 170 -6.28 3.27 21.15
C ALA A 170 -7.39 3.03 22.18
N LEU A 171 -7.58 1.79 22.63
CA LEU A 171 -8.57 1.45 23.66
C LEU A 171 -8.26 2.09 25.02
N ASN A 172 -6.97 2.14 25.41
CA ASN A 172 -6.57 2.79 26.67
C ASN A 172 -6.84 4.31 26.65
N GLN A 173 -6.85 4.95 25.47
CA GLN A 173 -7.13 6.38 25.33
C GLN A 173 -8.60 6.74 25.56
N ILE A 174 -9.51 5.75 25.47
CA ILE A 174 -10.97 5.96 25.64
C ILE A 174 -11.40 5.82 27.13
N ASN A 175 -10.45 5.83 28.08
CA ASN A 175 -10.71 5.85 29.52
C ASN A 175 -11.49 4.65 30.09
N ILE A 176 -11.63 3.55 29.34
CA ILE A 176 -12.01 2.27 29.94
C ILE A 176 -10.77 1.72 30.62
N SER A 177 -10.68 1.87 31.94
CA SER A 177 -9.63 1.22 32.73
C SER A 177 -9.53 -0.25 32.32
N ARG A 178 -8.31 -0.73 32.00
CA ARG A 178 -8.05 -2.15 31.66
C ARG A 178 -8.67 -3.10 32.69
N THR A 179 -8.75 -2.66 33.94
CA THR A 179 -9.36 -3.40 35.05
C THR A 179 -10.89 -3.51 34.90
N ASN A 180 -11.57 -2.43 34.50
CA ASN A 180 -13.00 -2.44 34.19
C ASN A 180 -13.32 -3.22 32.91
N PHE A 181 -12.47 -3.09 31.89
CA PHE A 181 -12.56 -3.86 30.65
C PHE A 181 -12.47 -5.36 30.92
N ASN A 182 -11.41 -5.81 31.61
CA ASN A 182 -11.21 -7.21 31.95
C ASN A 182 -12.31 -7.75 32.89
N ARG A 183 -12.84 -6.91 33.78
CA ARG A 183 -13.97 -7.26 34.66
C ARG A 183 -15.25 -7.47 33.85
N LEU A 184 -15.66 -6.50 33.04
CA LEU A 184 -16.87 -6.59 32.20
C LEU A 184 -16.77 -7.73 31.17
N LEU A 185 -15.58 -7.93 30.62
CA LEU A 185 -15.31 -9.03 29.70
C LEU A 185 -15.42 -10.37 30.43
N ARG A 186 -14.86 -10.49 31.65
CA ARG A 186 -15.09 -11.67 32.50
C ARG A 186 -16.56 -11.85 32.86
N GLU A 187 -17.32 -10.80 33.16
CA GLU A 187 -18.75 -10.91 33.47
C GLU A 187 -19.58 -11.42 32.26
N ILE A 188 -19.22 -11.01 31.03
CA ILE A 188 -19.84 -11.54 29.79
C ILE A 188 -19.49 -13.02 29.56
N PHE A 189 -18.27 -13.46 29.87
CA PHE A 189 -17.82 -14.84 29.62
C PHE A 189 -18.02 -15.81 30.80
N GLN A 190 -18.08 -15.34 32.05
CA GLN A 190 -18.32 -16.18 33.22
C GLN A 190 -19.75 -16.72 33.26
N ALA A 191 -20.69 -16.04 32.59
CA ALA A 191 -22.09 -16.44 32.60
C ALA A 191 -22.43 -17.51 31.55
N ARG A 192 -21.64 -17.74 30.48
CA ARG A 192 -22.04 -18.62 29.35
C ARG A 192 -20.90 -19.25 28.55
N LEU A 193 -21.19 -20.43 28.00
CA LEU A 193 -20.41 -21.14 26.96
C LEU A 193 -20.65 -20.48 25.59
N THR A 194 -19.90 -19.45 25.25
CA THR A 194 -19.78 -18.99 23.86
C THR A 194 -18.61 -19.71 23.18
N PRO A 195 -18.65 -19.95 21.86
CA PRO A 195 -17.55 -20.60 21.14
C PRO A 195 -16.31 -19.68 20.97
N PHE A 196 -16.32 -18.51 21.61
CA PHE A 196 -15.30 -17.49 21.48
C PHE A 196 -14.83 -16.99 22.85
N ASN A 197 -13.55 -16.65 22.97
CA ASN A 197 -12.97 -15.97 24.13
C ASN A 197 -12.79 -14.46 23.85
N GLY A 198 -12.39 -13.66 24.85
CA GLY A 198 -12.16 -12.22 24.70
C GLY A 198 -11.21 -11.83 23.57
N ASN A 199 -10.12 -12.59 23.38
CA ASN A 199 -9.18 -12.33 22.29
C ASN A 199 -9.84 -12.57 20.93
N THR A 200 -10.62 -13.65 20.80
CA THR A 200 -11.34 -13.93 19.57
C THR A 200 -12.53 -13.00 19.35
N LEU A 201 -13.14 -12.44 20.39
CA LEU A 201 -14.18 -11.42 20.26
C LEU A 201 -13.62 -10.12 19.67
N LEU A 202 -12.39 -9.77 20.07
CA LEU A 202 -11.72 -8.53 19.68
C LEU A 202 -10.98 -8.63 18.34
N PHE A 203 -10.42 -9.81 18.03
CA PHE A 203 -9.52 -10.01 16.89
C PHE A 203 -9.88 -11.21 16.02
N GLY A 204 -10.96 -11.92 16.35
CA GLY A 204 -11.40 -13.11 15.63
C GLY A 204 -10.76 -14.43 16.08
N PRO A 205 -11.32 -15.59 15.65
CA PRO A 205 -10.58 -16.83 15.76
C PRO A 205 -9.26 -16.65 15.01
N GLY A 206 -8.14 -17.00 15.65
CA GLY A 206 -6.81 -16.91 15.03
C GLY A 206 -6.88 -17.47 13.62
N GLN A 207 -6.50 -16.66 12.64
CA GLN A 207 -6.96 -16.77 11.26
C GLN A 207 -6.82 -18.17 10.68
N ASP A 208 -7.88 -18.63 10.01
CA ASP A 208 -7.80 -19.77 9.11
C ASP A 208 -6.82 -19.48 7.96
N PRO A 209 -6.07 -20.51 7.49
CA PRO A 209 -5.13 -20.40 6.38
C PRO A 209 -5.73 -19.84 5.08
N ASP A 210 -7.06 -19.78 4.96
CA ASP A 210 -7.75 -19.30 3.76
C ASP A 210 -7.73 -17.76 3.62
N GLN A 211 -7.42 -17.01 4.68
CA GLN A 211 -7.26 -15.54 4.57
C GLN A 211 -5.95 -15.09 3.90
N PHE A 212 -5.03 -16.04 3.68
CA PHE A 212 -3.81 -15.86 2.88
C PHE A 212 -4.09 -15.39 1.44
N PHE A 213 -5.30 -15.66 0.94
CA PHE A 213 -5.73 -15.31 -0.41
C PHE A 213 -5.90 -13.79 -0.66
N GLN A 214 -5.86 -12.94 0.37
CA GLN A 214 -6.05 -11.49 0.18
C GLN A 214 -4.76 -10.73 -0.16
N PHE A 215 -3.57 -11.19 0.26
CA PHE A 215 -2.29 -10.55 -0.09
C PHE A 215 -2.06 -10.43 -1.59
N PRO A 216 -2.28 -11.49 -2.41
CA PRO A 216 -2.13 -11.39 -3.86
C PRO A 216 -3.07 -10.36 -4.48
N SER A 217 -4.33 -10.26 -4.02
CA SER A 217 -5.30 -9.30 -4.55
C SER A 217 -4.93 -7.84 -4.23
N LEU A 218 -4.46 -7.58 -3.00
CA LEU A 218 -4.02 -6.24 -2.59
C LEU A 218 -2.78 -5.82 -3.38
N LEU A 219 -1.80 -6.72 -3.52
CA LEU A 219 -0.60 -6.48 -4.32
C LEU A 219 -0.93 -6.26 -5.79
N ALA A 220 -1.85 -7.03 -6.37
CA ALA A 220 -2.28 -6.83 -7.75
C ALA A 220 -2.95 -5.47 -7.94
N THR A 221 -3.80 -5.06 -6.98
CA THR A 221 -4.52 -3.77 -7.05
C THR A 221 -3.55 -2.60 -6.96
N TYR A 222 -2.74 -2.51 -5.91
CA TYR A 222 -1.82 -1.39 -5.73
C TYR A 222 -0.62 -1.47 -6.69
N GLY A 223 -0.17 -2.67 -7.05
CA GLY A 223 0.83 -2.88 -8.09
C GLY A 223 0.34 -2.43 -9.47
N GLY A 224 -0.91 -2.73 -9.81
CA GLY A 224 -1.54 -2.24 -11.04
C GLY A 224 -1.68 -0.72 -11.06
N LEU A 225 -2.21 -0.12 -9.99
CA LEU A 225 -2.31 1.34 -9.86
C LEU A 225 -0.94 2.03 -9.90
N GLY A 226 0.05 1.49 -9.21
CA GLY A 226 1.43 1.97 -9.23
C GLY A 226 2.06 1.89 -10.62
N GLY A 227 1.85 0.78 -11.33
CA GLY A 227 2.32 0.59 -12.70
C GLY A 227 1.68 1.57 -13.68
N LEU A 228 0.36 1.79 -13.58
CA LEU A 228 -0.35 2.79 -14.38
C LEU A 228 0.15 4.21 -14.09
N PHE A 229 0.34 4.55 -12.82
CA PHE A 229 0.89 5.83 -12.42
C PHE A 229 2.30 6.04 -12.98
N ILE A 230 3.19 5.05 -12.85
CA ILE A 230 4.54 5.13 -13.41
C ILE A 230 4.51 5.31 -14.92
N ALA A 231 3.65 4.56 -15.62
CA ALA A 231 3.52 4.66 -17.06
C ALA A 231 3.11 6.09 -17.48
N ALA A 232 2.03 6.60 -16.88
CA ALA A 232 1.49 7.91 -17.16
C ALA A 232 2.47 9.02 -16.80
N ALA A 233 3.04 9.00 -15.59
CA ALA A 233 4.01 9.99 -15.12
C ALA A 233 5.25 10.01 -16.02
N SER A 234 5.82 8.84 -16.32
CA SER A 234 7.02 8.73 -17.16
C SER A 234 6.77 9.26 -18.57
N TRP A 235 5.65 8.86 -19.19
CA TRP A 235 5.31 9.34 -20.53
C TRP A 235 5.08 10.86 -20.55
N CYS A 236 4.21 11.37 -19.67
CA CYS A 236 3.87 12.79 -19.60
C CYS A 236 5.10 13.66 -19.31
N SER A 237 5.93 13.28 -18.32
CA SER A 237 7.13 14.04 -17.98
C SER A 237 8.16 14.05 -19.10
N ALA A 238 8.39 12.92 -19.77
CA ALA A 238 9.33 12.87 -20.91
C ALA A 238 8.81 13.64 -22.13
N TRP A 239 7.52 13.55 -22.42
CA TRP A 239 6.89 14.32 -23.50
C TRP A 239 7.00 15.82 -23.23
N LEU A 240 6.64 16.28 -22.03
CA LEU A 240 6.69 17.68 -21.63
C LEU A 240 8.13 18.22 -21.65
N ALA A 241 9.09 17.47 -21.09
CA ALA A 241 10.50 17.84 -21.10
C ALA A 241 11.04 17.99 -22.54
N SER A 242 10.70 17.06 -23.44
CA SER A 242 11.12 17.12 -24.84
C SER A 242 10.56 18.35 -25.58
N ARG A 243 9.31 18.74 -25.29
CA ARG A 243 8.66 19.92 -25.88
C ARG A 243 9.26 21.24 -25.35
N ILE A 244 9.48 21.34 -24.04
CA ILE A 244 10.09 22.54 -23.43
C ILE A 244 11.50 22.77 -23.98
N TRP A 245 12.30 21.71 -24.11
CA TRP A 245 13.66 21.86 -24.61
C TRP A 245 13.71 22.21 -26.08
N GLN A 246 12.74 21.80 -26.90
CA GLN A 246 12.63 22.23 -28.29
C GLN A 246 12.48 23.76 -28.40
N HIS A 247 11.58 24.36 -27.63
CA HIS A 247 11.41 25.81 -27.62
C HIS A 247 12.68 26.55 -27.15
N SER A 248 13.46 25.97 -26.23
CA SER A 248 14.72 26.56 -25.79
C SER A 248 15.83 26.55 -26.86
N ILE A 249 15.75 25.65 -27.84
CA ILE A 249 16.73 25.55 -28.94
C ILE A 249 16.37 26.53 -30.05
N GLN A 250 15.08 26.62 -30.42
CA GLN A 250 14.60 27.57 -31.44
C GLN A 250 14.81 29.05 -31.05
N LYS A 251 14.90 29.38 -29.75
CA LYS A 251 15.20 30.74 -29.28
C LYS A 251 16.68 31.10 -29.31
N ARG A 252 17.58 30.15 -29.58
CA ARG A 252 19.05 30.34 -29.50
C ARG A 252 19.78 30.19 -30.84
N GLY A 253 19.09 29.75 -31.89
CA GLY A 253 19.58 29.73 -33.27
C GLY A 253 18.89 30.83 -34.05
#